data_AF-A0A661N342-F1
#
_entry.id   AF-A0A661N342-F1
#
_cell.length_a   1.000
_cell.length_b   1.000
_cell.length_c   1.000
_cell.angle_alpha   90.00
_cell.angle_beta   90.00
_cell.angle_gamma   90.00
#
_symmetry.space_group_name_H-M   'P 1'
#
loop_
_entity.id
_entity.type
_entity.pdbx_description
1 polymer ?
#
loop_
_entity_poly.entity_id
_entity_poly.type
_entity_poly.pdbx_seq_one_letter_code
_entity_poly.pdbx_strand_id
1 'polypeptide(L)'
;MRLCAVGAWQLDSGREGAPMSMIVFRYLHFLGITFWIGTAVAVAVAASAPTPWESGIAQALRKVTLRVTTPAMLFAFAGGFGMLIPDFSETYAKQGWMHAKLALLLVLAGATGVLTGKLRKWAEGQEVSAKTFGRLAWVISILAVLIVTLAVLRPF
;
A
#
# COMPACT_ATOMS: atom_id res chain seq x y z
N MET A 1 0.54 -6.18 -59.72
CA MET A 1 1.49 -6.62 -58.67
C MET A 1 2.25 -5.40 -58.17
N ARG A 2 1.76 -4.72 -57.13
CA ARG A 2 2.48 -3.66 -56.40
C ARG A 2 2.31 -3.97 -54.92
N LEU A 3 3.45 -4.18 -54.27
CA LEU A 3 3.58 -4.69 -52.92
C LEU A 3 3.07 -3.71 -51.86
N CYS A 4 2.55 -4.29 -50.78
CA CYS A 4 2.51 -3.72 -49.44
C CYS A 4 3.87 -3.13 -49.04
N ALA A 5 3.87 -1.92 -48.48
CA ALA A 5 4.89 -1.50 -47.52
C ALA A 5 4.22 -0.62 -46.47
N VAL A 6 3.73 -1.31 -45.44
CA VAL A 6 3.33 -0.78 -44.15
C VAL A 6 4.54 -0.06 -43.54
N GLY A 7 4.56 1.27 -43.62
CA GLY A 7 5.49 2.13 -42.89
C GLY A 7 4.98 2.39 -41.48
N ALA A 8 4.84 1.33 -40.67
CA ALA A 8 4.42 1.38 -39.27
C ALA A 8 5.58 1.74 -38.32
N TRP A 9 6.23 2.89 -38.55
CA TRP A 9 7.27 3.40 -37.66
C TRP A 9 7.23 4.91 -37.48
N GLN A 10 6.04 5.50 -37.56
CA GLN A 10 5.80 6.80 -36.93
C GLN A 10 5.48 6.55 -35.45
N LEU A 11 6.48 6.06 -34.72
CA LEU A 11 6.51 6.16 -33.26
C LEU A 11 6.60 7.66 -32.97
N ASP A 12 5.43 8.29 -32.86
CA ASP A 12 5.30 9.64 -32.35
C ASP A 12 5.95 9.69 -30.96
N SER A 13 7.17 10.21 -30.98
CA SER A 13 8.01 10.69 -29.89
C SER A 13 7.38 11.88 -29.17
N GLY A 14 6.05 11.91 -29.03
CA GLY A 14 5.26 12.93 -28.35
C GLY A 14 5.06 12.68 -26.85
N ARG A 15 5.95 11.91 -26.20
CA ARG A 15 5.92 11.71 -24.73
C ARG A 15 7.18 12.21 -24.02
N GLU A 16 7.86 13.19 -24.60
CA GLU A 16 9.02 13.86 -23.98
C GLU A 16 8.62 14.96 -22.96
N GLY A 17 7.33 15.14 -22.68
CA GLY A 17 6.81 16.23 -21.85
C GLY A 17 6.09 15.85 -20.55
N ALA A 18 5.94 14.57 -20.21
CA ALA A 18 5.61 14.23 -18.83
C ALA A 18 6.92 14.27 -18.06
N PRO A 19 7.09 15.14 -17.04
CA PRO A 19 8.36 15.18 -16.32
C PRO A 19 8.60 13.77 -15.77
N MET A 20 9.75 13.17 -16.10
CA MET A 20 10.09 11.79 -15.74
C MET A 20 9.77 11.46 -14.26
N SER A 21 9.81 12.48 -13.40
CA SER A 21 9.39 12.46 -12.00
C SER A 21 7.96 11.91 -11.77
N MET A 22 6.97 12.27 -12.58
CA MET A 22 5.57 11.86 -12.35
C MET A 22 5.33 10.37 -12.60
N ILE A 23 6.01 9.79 -13.58
CA ILE A 23 5.94 8.34 -13.85
C ILE A 23 6.61 7.58 -12.70
N VAL A 24 7.75 8.07 -12.23
CA VAL A 24 8.48 7.47 -11.11
C VAL A 24 7.64 7.48 -9.84
N PHE A 25 7.00 8.61 -9.48
CA PHE A 25 6.16 8.67 -8.29
C PHE A 25 4.94 7.74 -8.37
N ARG A 26 4.32 7.64 -9.55
CA ARG A 26 3.20 6.69 -9.76
C ARG A 26 3.65 5.24 -9.63
N TYR A 27 4.82 4.91 -10.16
CA TYR A 27 5.40 3.57 -10.04
C TYR A 27 5.73 3.23 -8.59
N LEU A 28 6.43 4.12 -7.88
CA LEU A 28 6.76 3.96 -6.46
C LEU A 28 5.51 3.82 -5.59
N HIS A 29 4.48 4.62 -5.86
CA HIS A 29 3.21 4.57 -5.13
C HIS A 29 2.52 3.21 -5.31
N PHE A 30 2.35 2.78 -6.56
CA PHE A 30 1.65 1.53 -6.87
C PHE A 30 2.39 0.30 -6.34
N LEU A 31 3.71 0.25 -6.55
CA LEU A 31 4.56 -0.82 -6.03
C LEU A 31 4.54 -0.83 -4.50
N GLY A 32 4.73 0.34 -3.88
CA GLY A 32 4.70 0.51 -2.44
C GLY A 32 3.40 0.03 -1.81
N ILE A 33 2.24 0.44 -2.36
CA ILE A 33 0.91 0.00 -1.87
C ILE A 33 0.77 -1.52 -1.96
N THR A 34 1.14 -2.11 -3.11
CA THR A 34 0.97 -3.54 -3.34
C THR A 34 1.79 -4.36 -2.34
N PHE A 35 3.06 -4.01 -2.17
CA PHE A 35 3.94 -4.69 -1.21
C PHE A 35 3.53 -4.43 0.24
N TRP A 36 3.09 -3.22 0.57
CA TRP A 36 2.64 -2.87 1.90
C TRP A 36 1.40 -3.68 2.30
N ILE A 37 0.32 -3.63 1.52
CA ILE A 37 -0.94 -4.32 1.83
C ILE A 37 -0.75 -5.83 1.77
N GLY A 38 -0.10 -6.32 0.72
CA GLY A 38 0.13 -7.76 0.53
C GLY A 38 0.92 -8.37 1.69
N THR A 39 2.02 -7.73 2.08
CA THR A 39 2.85 -8.23 3.19
C THR A 39 2.14 -8.05 4.54
N ALA A 40 1.43 -6.94 4.77
CA ALA A 40 0.69 -6.73 6.03
C ALA A 40 -0.41 -7.78 6.24
N VAL A 41 -1.19 -8.08 5.20
CA VAL A 41 -2.21 -9.14 5.26
C VAL A 41 -1.56 -10.51 5.42
N ALA A 42 -0.52 -10.83 4.64
CA ALA A 42 0.18 -12.12 4.75
C ALA A 42 0.75 -12.35 6.16
N VAL A 43 1.38 -11.33 6.75
CA VAL A 43 1.89 -11.39 8.12
C VAL A 43 0.76 -11.54 9.14
N ALA A 44 -0.34 -10.79 9.00
CA ALA A 44 -1.49 -10.89 9.91
C ALA A 44 -2.17 -12.27 9.85
N VAL A 45 -2.29 -12.85 8.65
CA VAL A 45 -2.81 -14.21 8.45
C VAL A 45 -1.86 -15.25 9.06
N ALA A 46 -0.56 -15.14 8.78
CA ALA A 46 0.45 -16.03 9.35
C ALA A 46 0.47 -15.99 10.89
N ALA A 47 0.34 -14.80 11.47
CA ALA A 47 0.25 -14.63 12.93
C ALA A 47 -1.08 -15.11 13.53
N SER A 48 -2.12 -15.33 12.71
CA SER A 48 -3.40 -15.88 13.15
C SER A 48 -3.41 -17.42 13.18
N ALA A 49 -2.40 -18.06 12.62
CA ALA A 49 -2.28 -19.51 12.68
C ALA A 49 -1.97 -19.96 14.13
N PRO A 50 -2.51 -21.10 14.59
CA PRO A 50 -2.15 -21.65 15.89
C PRO A 50 -0.70 -22.12 15.85
N THR A 51 0.20 -21.39 16.51
CA THR A 51 1.62 -21.72 16.57
C THR A 51 2.11 -21.68 18.01
N PRO A 52 3.00 -22.61 18.43
CA PRO A 52 3.66 -22.52 19.73
C PRO A 52 4.39 -21.19 19.88
N TRP A 53 4.30 -20.56 21.04
CA TRP A 53 4.90 -19.24 21.31
C TRP A 53 6.44 -19.27 21.27
N GLU A 54 7.06 -20.43 21.51
CA GLU A 54 8.52 -20.65 21.47
C GLU A 54 9.09 -20.78 20.05
N SER A 55 8.25 -20.89 19.02
CA SER A 55 8.63 -21.26 17.64
C SER A 55 9.51 -20.24 16.90
N GLY A 56 9.82 -19.08 17.48
CA GLY A 56 10.58 -18.00 16.82
C GLY A 56 9.84 -17.30 15.67
N ILE A 57 8.65 -17.79 15.27
CA ILE A 57 7.82 -17.26 14.18
C ILE A 57 7.47 -15.78 14.43
N ALA A 58 7.15 -15.43 15.68
CA ALA A 58 6.87 -14.05 16.08
C ALA A 58 7.99 -13.08 15.70
N GLN A 59 9.24 -13.48 15.93
CA GLN A 59 10.41 -12.66 15.60
C GLN A 59 10.62 -12.59 14.08
N ALA A 60 10.38 -13.69 13.36
CA ALA A 60 10.48 -13.71 11.91
C ALA A 60 9.44 -12.77 11.27
N LEU A 61 8.18 -12.85 11.68
CA LEU A 61 7.10 -11.99 11.19
C LEU A 61 7.35 -10.50 11.54
N ARG A 62 7.88 -10.22 12.73
CA ARG A 62 8.31 -8.86 13.10
C ARG A 62 9.43 -8.35 12.19
N LYS A 63 10.44 -9.17 11.90
CA LYS A 63 11.55 -8.81 11.00
C LYS A 63 11.04 -8.51 9.59
N VAL A 64 10.16 -9.35 9.05
CA VAL A 64 9.52 -9.13 7.74
C VAL A 64 8.75 -7.81 7.74
N THR A 65 7.96 -7.56 8.78
CA THR A 65 7.18 -6.31 8.89
C THR A 65 8.08 -5.08 8.86
N LEU A 66 9.16 -5.07 9.65
CA LEU A 66 10.07 -3.94 9.71
C LEU A 66 10.93 -3.76 8.45
N ARG A 67 11.30 -4.85 7.78
CA ARG A 67 12.20 -4.83 6.60
C ARG A 67 11.47 -4.72 5.27
N VAL A 68 10.20 -5.08 5.20
CA VAL A 68 9.42 -5.12 3.95
C VAL A 68 8.19 -4.23 4.05
N THR A 69 7.31 -4.49 5.02
CA THR A 69 6.03 -3.77 5.14
C THR A 69 6.24 -2.28 5.40
N THR A 70 7.08 -1.92 6.37
CA THR A 70 7.36 -0.52 6.72
C THR A 70 8.01 0.27 5.59
N PRO A 71 9.11 -0.17 4.94
CA PRO A 71 9.67 0.57 3.82
C PRO A 71 8.74 0.61 2.60
N ALA A 72 7.95 -0.44 2.35
CA ALA A 72 6.94 -0.41 1.29
C ALA A 72 5.87 0.66 1.57
N MET A 73 5.42 0.81 2.82
CA MET A 73 4.53 1.88 3.25
C MET A 73 5.16 3.27 3.03
N LEU A 74 6.46 3.42 3.32
CA LEU A 74 7.17 4.68 3.05
C LEU A 74 7.24 5.00 1.55
N PHE A 75 7.51 4.01 0.69
CA PHE A 75 7.46 4.21 -0.76
C PHE A 75 6.06 4.57 -1.26
N ALA A 76 5.03 3.93 -0.70
CA ALA A 76 3.64 4.26 -0.99
C ALA A 76 3.33 5.72 -0.65
N PHE A 77 3.72 6.18 0.55
CA PHE A 77 3.53 7.57 0.96
C PHE A 77 4.38 8.54 0.15
N ALA A 78 5.66 8.24 -0.08
CA ALA A 78 6.55 9.10 -0.87
C ALA A 78 6.03 9.29 -2.31
N GLY A 79 5.62 8.20 -2.97
CA GLY A 79 5.01 8.28 -4.29
C GLY A 79 3.66 9.00 -4.26
N GLY A 80 2.83 8.74 -3.24
CA GLY A 80 1.51 9.36 -3.08
C GLY A 80 1.60 10.88 -2.87
N PHE A 81 2.42 11.30 -1.92
CA PHE A 81 2.66 12.72 -1.65
C PHE A 81 3.41 13.41 -2.78
N GLY A 82 4.37 12.72 -3.43
CA GLY A 82 5.07 13.25 -4.61
C GLY A 82 4.14 13.58 -5.78
N MET A 83 3.06 12.81 -5.96
CA MET A 83 2.01 13.13 -6.93
C MET A 83 1.00 14.17 -6.41
N LEU A 84 0.77 14.24 -5.10
CA LEU A 84 -0.28 15.05 -4.52
C LEU A 84 0.13 16.51 -4.30
N ILE A 85 1.35 16.76 -3.85
CA ILE A 85 1.86 18.10 -3.46
C ILE A 85 1.77 19.15 -4.58
N PRO A 86 2.10 18.86 -5.86
CA PRO A 86 2.09 19.87 -6.92
C PRO A 86 0.71 20.50 -7.18
N ASP A 87 -0.35 19.70 -7.04
CA ASP A 87 -1.72 20.09 -7.41
C ASP A 87 -2.67 20.17 -6.19
N PHE A 88 -2.13 20.03 -4.97
CA PHE A 88 -2.92 19.88 -3.75
C PHE A 88 -3.79 21.11 -3.46
N SER A 89 -3.22 22.31 -3.59
CA SER A 89 -3.85 23.57 -3.21
C SER A 89 -4.94 24.03 -4.17
N GLU A 90 -4.80 23.77 -5.47
CA GLU A 90 -5.74 24.27 -6.48
C GLU A 90 -6.92 23.33 -6.74
N THR A 91 -6.67 22.03 -6.77
CA THR A 91 -7.64 21.05 -7.30
C THR A 91 -8.10 20.02 -6.24
N TYR A 92 -7.18 19.45 -5.47
CA TYR A 92 -7.52 18.32 -4.58
C TYR A 92 -8.06 18.74 -3.21
N ALA A 93 -7.69 19.91 -2.69
CA ALA A 93 -8.21 20.45 -1.43
C ALA A 93 -9.72 20.75 -1.46
N LYS A 94 -10.29 20.94 -2.66
CA LYS A 94 -11.73 21.21 -2.83
C LYS A 94 -12.57 19.96 -3.00
N GLN A 95 -11.93 18.80 -3.17
CA GLN A 95 -12.62 17.54 -3.40
C GLN A 95 -12.65 16.71 -2.13
N GLY A 96 -13.86 16.44 -1.63
CA GLY A 96 -14.02 15.68 -0.39
C GLY A 96 -13.44 14.27 -0.50
N TRP A 97 -13.49 13.64 -1.68
CA TRP A 97 -13.08 12.24 -1.82
C TRP A 97 -11.60 12.05 -1.53
N MET A 98 -10.79 13.08 -1.77
CA MET A 98 -9.38 13.07 -1.41
C MET A 98 -9.20 13.02 0.12
N HIS A 99 -9.98 13.80 0.87
CA HIS A 99 -9.91 13.83 2.33
C HIS A 99 -10.33 12.49 2.93
N ALA A 100 -11.43 11.91 2.42
CA ALA A 100 -11.89 10.59 2.85
C ALA A 100 -10.85 9.50 2.52
N LYS A 101 -10.23 9.56 1.34
CA LYS A 101 -9.17 8.62 0.95
C LYS A 101 -7.96 8.71 1.87
N LEU A 102 -7.51 9.93 2.18
CA LEU A 102 -6.38 10.16 3.08
C LEU A 102 -6.70 9.72 4.51
N ALA A 103 -7.92 9.99 5.00
CA ALA A 103 -8.36 9.51 6.31
C ALA A 103 -8.34 7.98 6.39
N LEU A 104 -8.88 7.28 5.37
CA LEU A 104 -8.84 5.82 5.31
C LEU A 104 -7.40 5.28 5.20
N LEU A 105 -6.54 5.96 4.44
CA LEU A 105 -5.13 5.60 4.32
C LEU A 105 -4.39 5.71 5.66
N LEU A 106 -4.69 6.75 6.44
CA LEU A 106 -4.16 6.90 7.80
C LEU A 106 -4.68 5.82 8.75
N VAL A 107 -5.96 5.45 8.65
CA VAL A 107 -6.52 4.32 9.42
C VAL A 107 -5.83 3.00 9.05
N LEU A 108 -5.55 2.77 7.76
CA LEU A 108 -4.80 1.59 7.29
C LEU A 108 -3.35 1.57 7.82
N ALA A 109 -2.67 2.71 7.81
CA ALA A 109 -1.35 2.86 8.42
C ALA A 109 -1.39 2.59 9.92
N GLY A 110 -2.40 3.11 10.62
CA GLY A 110 -2.65 2.83 12.04
C GLY A 110 -2.87 1.34 12.31
N ALA A 111 -3.70 0.67 11.51
CA ALA A 111 -3.95 -0.77 11.63
C ALA A 111 -2.67 -1.60 11.44
N THR A 112 -1.83 -1.23 10.46
CA THR A 112 -0.51 -1.85 10.25
C THR A 112 0.46 -1.58 11.41
N GLY A 113 0.40 -0.38 12.00
CA GLY A 113 1.15 -0.03 13.20
C GLY A 113 0.74 -0.86 14.42
N VAL A 114 -0.57 -1.06 14.62
CA VAL A 114 -1.11 -1.94 15.67
C VAL A 114 -0.66 -3.39 15.46
N LEU A 115 -0.67 -3.89 14.22
CA LEU A 115 -0.13 -5.21 13.88
C LEU A 115 1.35 -5.31 14.30
N THR A 116 2.16 -4.34 13.92
CA THR A 116 3.59 -4.28 14.27
C THR A 116 3.81 -4.27 15.79
N GLY A 117 3.02 -3.47 16.51
CA GLY A 117 3.07 -3.39 17.97
C GLY A 117 2.69 -4.70 18.66
N LYS A 118 1.68 -5.40 18.14
CA LYS A 118 1.27 -6.71 18.65
C LYS A 118 2.30 -7.81 18.33
N LEU A 119 2.91 -7.78 17.16
CA LEU A 119 4.02 -8.69 16.81
C LEU A 119 5.23 -8.46 17.73
N ARG A 120 5.52 -7.21 18.09
CA ARG A 120 6.56 -6.91 19.10
C ARG A 120 6.24 -7.55 20.44
N LYS A 121 5.05 -7.32 20.98
CA LYS A 121 4.61 -7.90 22.26
C LYS A 121 4.67 -9.44 22.23
N TRP A 122 4.21 -10.04 21.13
CA TRP A 122 4.24 -11.48 20.96
C TRP A 122 5.67 -12.02 20.87
N ALA A 123 6.57 -11.33 20.16
CA ALA A 123 7.99 -11.68 20.10
C ALA A 123 8.72 -11.54 21.45
N GLU A 124 8.21 -10.72 22.36
CA GLU A 124 8.69 -10.56 23.73
C GLU A 124 8.08 -11.58 24.72
N GLY A 125 7.28 -12.54 24.22
CA GLY A 125 6.66 -13.59 25.05
C GLY A 125 5.33 -13.19 25.70
N GLN A 126 4.77 -12.02 25.37
CA GLN A 126 3.44 -11.65 25.85
C GLN A 126 2.36 -12.41 25.07
N GLU A 127 1.34 -12.89 25.77
CA GLU A 127 0.21 -13.54 25.13
C GLU A 127 -0.58 -12.55 24.26
N VAL A 128 -0.66 -12.85 22.96
CA VAL A 128 -1.49 -12.10 22.01
C VAL A 128 -2.41 -13.09 21.32
N SER A 129 -3.71 -12.89 21.45
CA SER A 129 -4.71 -13.78 20.85
C SER A 129 -4.62 -13.81 19.33
N ALA A 130 -4.53 -15.02 18.75
CA ALA A 130 -4.56 -15.29 17.32
C ALA A 130 -5.80 -14.68 16.62
N LYS A 131 -6.95 -14.66 17.30
CA LYS A 131 -8.18 -14.01 16.82
C LYS A 131 -8.00 -12.52 16.59
N THR A 132 -7.06 -11.87 17.28
CA THR A 132 -6.74 -10.46 17.07
C THR A 132 -5.97 -10.25 15.78
N PHE A 133 -5.01 -11.12 15.46
CA PHE A 133 -4.28 -11.07 14.19
C PHE A 133 -5.20 -11.35 13.00
N GLY A 134 -6.10 -12.33 13.13
CA GLY A 134 -7.12 -12.59 12.10
C GLY A 134 -8.07 -11.40 11.88
N ARG A 135 -8.49 -10.73 12.96
CA ARG A 135 -9.28 -9.48 12.86
C ARG A 135 -8.51 -8.37 12.17
N LEU A 136 -7.22 -8.20 12.46
CA LEU A 136 -6.38 -7.22 11.78
C LEU A 136 -6.22 -7.53 10.29
N ALA A 137 -6.06 -8.80 9.91
CA ALA A 137 -6.02 -9.19 8.50
C ALA A 137 -7.29 -8.75 7.76
N TRP A 138 -8.47 -9.03 8.33
CA TRP A 138 -9.75 -8.60 7.77
C TRP A 138 -9.88 -7.08 7.69
N VAL A 139 -9.53 -6.35 8.75
CA VAL A 139 -9.60 -4.88 8.78
C VAL A 139 -8.70 -4.27 7.70
N ILE A 140 -7.46 -4.74 7.58
CA ILE A 140 -6.49 -4.26 6.58
C ILE A 140 -7.02 -4.53 5.16
N SER A 141 -7.55 -5.73 4.90
CA SER A 141 -8.13 -6.09 3.60
C SER A 141 -9.36 -5.25 3.23
N ILE A 142 -10.28 -5.03 4.18
CA ILE A 142 -11.49 -4.23 3.96
C ILE A 142 -11.12 -2.76 3.68
N LEU A 143 -10.18 -2.21 4.45
CA LEU A 143 -9.68 -0.84 4.23
C LEU A 143 -9.02 -0.71 2.85
N ALA A 144 -8.23 -1.69 2.43
CA ALA A 144 -7.63 -1.72 1.09
C ALA A 144 -8.69 -1.65 -0.02
N VAL A 145 -9.72 -2.50 0.08
CA VAL A 145 -10.84 -2.50 -0.89
C VAL A 145 -11.54 -1.14 -0.88
N LEU A 146 -11.89 -0.62 0.28
CA LEU A 146 -12.59 0.66 0.40
C LEU A 146 -11.78 1.83 -0.19
N ILE A 147 -10.47 1.86 0.04
CA ILE A 147 -9.57 2.88 -0.54
C ILE A 147 -9.57 2.80 -2.07
N VAL A 148 -9.52 1.59 -2.64
CA VAL A 148 -9.56 1.39 -4.09
C VAL A 148 -10.93 1.77 -4.66
N THR A 149 -12.02 1.34 -4.02
CA THR A 149 -13.39 1.71 -4.41
C THR A 149 -13.56 3.23 -4.43
N LEU A 150 -13.07 3.92 -3.39
CA LEU A 150 -13.14 5.37 -3.32
C LEU A 150 -12.30 6.06 -4.41
N ALA A 151 -11.13 5.49 -4.74
CA ALA A 151 -10.27 5.99 -5.81
C ALA A 151 -10.89 5.85 -7.22
N VAL A 152 -11.70 4.79 -7.43
CA VAL A 152 -12.37 4.51 -8.71
C VAL A 152 -13.67 5.29 -8.83
N LEU A 153 -14.54 5.21 -7.82
CA LEU A 153 -15.90 5.77 -7.91
C LEU A 153 -15.94 7.28 -7.74
N ARG A 154 -14.97 7.88 -7.05
CA ARG A 154 -14.87 9.33 -6.75
C ARG A 154 -16.26 9.96 -6.52
N PRO A 155 -17.02 9.51 -5.51
CA PRO A 155 -18.46 9.73 -5.46
C PRO A 155 -18.88 11.16 -5.13
N PHE A 156 -17.94 12.09 -4.90
CA PHE A 156 -18.17 13.45 -4.43
C PHE A 156 -16.98 14.35 -4.77
#